data_AF-D1YY99-F1
#
_entry.id   AF-D1YY99-F1
#
_cell.length_a   1.000
_cell.length_b   1.000
_cell.length_c   1.000
_cell.angle_alpha   90.00
_cell.angle_beta   90.00
_cell.angle_gamma   90.00
#
_symmetry.space_group_name_H-M   'P 1'
#
loop_
_entity.id
_entity.type
_entity.pdbx_description
1 polymer ?
#
loop_
_entity_poly.entity_id
_entity_poly.type
_entity_poly.pdbx_seq_one_letter_code
_entity_poly.pdbx_strand_id
1 'polypeptide(L)'
;MKVFDTVDLKIEKIEDSVGILFPIEYEALEGLDAEFSAGVEGDELVLKIRPQLNDAVRETVNELWRGLRILFSMIGDIGDTPWDELEIVWKAPHVYEEKVPISASEAIVHRHIRAAFGKEQYLTSDKEDMRKSIHDTITKLGELASLRLGFGDELFARAFGQAVGNSFSCNTTSLYGMYDIVFEIFNEEFVKVDDDRFWKLTSEAAQKAVKAAYDRIRYLSEHREEYENEKARVEKKWGVWINPA
;
A
#
# COMPACT_ATOMS: atom_id res chain seq x y z
N MET A 1 0.22 -15.48 26.91
CA MET A 1 0.83 -14.64 25.85
C MET A 1 0.10 -14.91 24.54
N LYS A 2 -0.13 -13.93 23.65
CA LYS A 2 -0.75 -14.22 22.34
C LYS A 2 0.35 -14.61 21.36
N VAL A 3 0.43 -15.90 21.01
CA VAL A 3 1.35 -16.43 20.00
C VAL A 3 0.75 -16.08 18.64
N PHE A 4 1.51 -15.36 17.81
CA PHE A 4 1.08 -14.97 16.46
C PHE A 4 1.52 -15.97 15.40
N ASP A 5 2.60 -16.71 15.67
CA ASP A 5 3.16 -17.73 14.80
C ASP A 5 4.03 -18.70 15.62
N THR A 6 4.17 -19.94 15.17
CA THR A 6 5.03 -20.97 15.75
C THR A 6 5.78 -21.64 14.62
N VAL A 7 7.10 -21.63 14.70
CA VAL A 7 7.97 -22.20 13.65
C VAL A 7 9.03 -23.12 14.22
N ASP A 8 9.34 -24.17 13.46
CA ASP A 8 10.43 -25.06 13.78
C ASP A 8 11.77 -24.37 13.50
N LEU A 9 12.61 -24.29 14.53
CA LEU A 9 13.94 -23.68 14.45
C LEU A 9 15.01 -24.77 14.48
N LYS A 10 16.05 -24.61 13.66
CA LYS A 10 17.20 -25.51 13.68
C LYS A 10 18.32 -24.90 14.53
N ILE A 11 18.74 -25.63 15.55
CA ILE A 11 19.93 -25.28 16.34
C ILE A 11 21.13 -25.97 15.71
N GLU A 12 22.14 -25.19 15.32
CA GLU A 12 23.36 -25.70 14.70
C GLU A 12 24.61 -25.17 15.41
N LYS A 13 25.71 -25.92 15.30
CA LYS A 13 27.03 -25.44 15.71
C LYS A 13 27.57 -24.52 14.59
N ILE A 14 27.82 -23.26 14.92
CA ILE A 14 28.42 -22.27 14.01
C ILE A 14 29.80 -21.94 14.56
N GLU A 15 30.84 -22.44 13.89
CA GLU A 15 32.24 -22.33 14.34
C GLU A 15 32.40 -22.82 15.79
N ASP A 16 32.80 -21.93 16.70
CA ASP A 16 32.97 -22.20 18.13
C ASP A 16 31.71 -21.86 18.96
N SER A 17 30.58 -21.59 18.30
CA SER A 17 29.32 -21.13 18.89
C SER A 17 28.14 -22.06 18.57
N VAL A 18 27.02 -21.87 19.26
CA VAL A 18 25.72 -22.47 18.91
C VAL A 18 24.84 -21.35 18.35
N GLY A 19 24.29 -21.56 17.16
CA GLY A 19 23.39 -20.63 16.50
C GLY A 19 22.00 -21.21 16.27
N ILE A 20 21.04 -20.33 16.04
CA ILE A 20 19.66 -20.67 15.67
C ILE A 20 19.46 -20.17 14.25
N LEU A 21 19.09 -21.07 13.34
CA LEU A 21 18.74 -20.74 11.97
C LEU A 21 17.24 -20.49 11.90
N PHE A 22 16.87 -19.27 11.51
CA PHE A 22 15.48 -18.93 11.22
C PHE A 22 15.06 -19.48 9.85
N PRO A 23 13.79 -19.88 9.69
CA PRO A 23 13.23 -20.22 8.39
C PRO A 23 13.41 -19.06 7.41
N ILE A 24 13.47 -19.40 6.12
CA ILE A 24 13.66 -18.44 5.02
C ILE A 24 12.59 -17.34 5.03
N GLU A 25 11.38 -17.63 5.55
CA GLU A 25 10.30 -16.64 5.68
C GLU A 25 10.67 -15.43 6.56
N TYR A 26 11.65 -15.58 7.46
CA TYR A 26 12.12 -14.53 8.36
C TYR A 26 13.35 -13.79 7.83
N GLU A 27 13.90 -14.17 6.67
CA GLU A 27 14.97 -13.40 6.00
C GLU A 27 14.55 -11.96 5.70
N ALA A 28 13.25 -11.72 5.54
CA ALA A 28 12.72 -10.37 5.36
C ALA A 28 12.99 -9.44 6.57
N LEU A 29 13.27 -10.01 7.75
CA LEU A 29 13.65 -9.26 8.96
C LEU A 29 15.15 -9.00 9.06
N GLU A 30 15.95 -9.50 8.12
CA GLU A 30 17.40 -9.28 8.11
C GLU A 30 17.71 -7.78 8.10
N GLY A 31 18.61 -7.35 8.99
CA GLY A 31 19.03 -5.95 9.13
C GLY A 31 18.08 -5.06 9.92
N LEU A 32 17.01 -5.61 10.52
CA LEU A 32 16.23 -4.90 11.53
C LEU A 32 16.81 -5.16 12.92
N ASP A 33 16.92 -4.09 13.72
CA ASP A 33 17.21 -4.23 15.14
C ASP A 33 16.08 -5.03 15.80
N ALA A 34 16.41 -5.93 16.73
CA ALA A 34 15.41 -6.72 17.43
C ALA A 34 15.78 -6.92 18.90
N GLU A 35 14.75 -6.86 19.76
CA GLU A 35 14.89 -7.27 21.15
C GLU A 35 14.65 -8.78 21.25
N PHE A 36 15.63 -9.50 21.81
CA PHE A 36 15.54 -10.93 22.06
C PHE A 36 15.30 -11.18 23.54
N SER A 37 14.30 -12.00 23.84
CA SER A 37 14.12 -12.54 25.18
C SER A 37 13.85 -14.03 25.14
N ALA A 38 14.32 -14.72 26.17
CA ALA A 38 14.10 -16.14 26.35
C ALA A 38 13.42 -16.37 27.70
N GLY A 39 12.51 -17.32 27.75
CA GLY A 39 11.79 -17.70 28.96
C GLY A 39 11.36 -19.15 28.90
N VAL A 40 10.78 -19.63 29.99
CA VAL A 40 10.18 -20.96 30.06
C VAL A 40 8.68 -20.78 30.29
N GLU A 41 7.86 -21.38 29.44
CA GLU A 41 6.40 -21.41 29.58
C GLU A 41 5.97 -22.89 29.66
N GLY A 42 5.65 -23.36 30.86
CA GLY A 42 5.45 -24.79 31.10
C GLY A 42 6.77 -25.57 30.99
N ASP A 43 6.78 -26.60 30.14
CA ASP A 43 7.98 -27.41 29.85
C ASP A 43 8.70 -26.95 28.55
N GLU A 44 8.29 -25.82 27.99
CA GLU A 44 8.81 -25.31 26.71
C GLU A 44 9.74 -24.10 26.91
N LEU A 45 10.88 -24.11 26.21
CA LEU A 45 11.72 -22.93 26.06
C LEU A 45 11.11 -22.02 24.99
N VAL A 46 10.70 -20.83 25.39
CA VAL A 46 10.14 -19.82 24.49
C VAL A 46 11.21 -18.79 24.16
N LEU A 47 11.48 -18.62 22.87
CA LEU A 47 12.26 -17.51 22.34
C LEU A 47 11.31 -16.48 21.76
N LYS A 48 11.44 -15.24 22.23
CA LYS A 48 10.66 -14.11 21.75
C LYS A 48 11.58 -13.12 21.07
N ILE A 49 11.22 -12.77 19.85
CA ILE A 49 11.93 -11.80 19.04
C ILE A 49 10.96 -10.67 18.76
N ARG A 50 11.34 -9.46 19.13
CA ARG A 50 10.58 -8.25 18.84
C ARG A 50 11.42 -7.37 17.92
N PRO A 51 11.27 -7.50 16.59
CA PRO A 51 11.92 -6.59 15.68
C PRO A 51 11.38 -5.16 15.91
N GLN A 52 12.28 -4.19 15.83
CA GLN A 52 11.97 -2.77 15.92
C GLN A 52 11.54 -2.28 14.54
N LEU A 53 10.24 -2.29 14.31
CA LEU A 53 9.67 -2.04 12.98
C LEU A 53 9.36 -0.57 12.71
N ASN A 54 9.23 0.23 13.78
CA ASN A 54 8.71 1.58 13.67
C ASN A 54 9.51 2.44 12.70
N ASP A 55 10.83 2.41 12.78
CA ASP A 55 11.68 3.26 11.92
C ASP A 55 11.65 2.79 10.46
N ALA A 56 11.67 1.49 10.22
CA ALA A 56 11.60 0.92 8.88
C ALA A 56 10.25 1.22 8.19
N VAL A 57 9.15 1.11 8.94
CA VAL A 57 7.82 1.47 8.46
C VAL A 57 7.73 2.98 8.24
N ARG A 58 8.28 3.79 9.16
CA ARG A 58 8.31 5.25 9.05
C ARG A 58 9.03 5.74 7.81
N GLU A 59 10.20 5.18 7.54
CA GLU A 59 10.97 5.47 6.33
C GLU A 59 10.15 5.19 5.07
N THR A 60 9.55 4.00 5.00
CA THR A 60 8.72 3.57 3.86
C THR A 60 7.51 4.50 3.65
N VAL A 61 6.74 4.75 4.70
CA VAL A 61 5.56 5.62 4.64
C VAL A 61 5.94 7.05 4.26
N ASN A 62 7.03 7.61 4.81
CA ASN A 62 7.50 8.94 4.45
C ASN A 62 7.88 9.04 2.96
N GLU A 63 8.52 8.00 2.41
CA GLU A 63 8.87 7.95 0.99
C GLU A 63 7.61 7.90 0.11
N LEU A 64 6.64 7.06 0.47
CA LEU A 64 5.36 6.94 -0.25
C LEU A 64 4.55 8.25 -0.17
N TRP A 65 4.45 8.84 1.02
CA TRP A 65 3.77 10.11 1.21
C TRP A 65 4.41 11.24 0.40
N ARG A 66 5.75 11.30 0.36
CA ARG A 66 6.46 12.24 -0.52
C ARG A 66 6.13 11.99 -1.99
N GLY A 67 6.03 10.73 -2.40
CA GLY A 67 5.59 10.36 -3.75
C GLY A 67 4.18 10.89 -4.06
N LEU A 68 3.23 10.69 -3.13
CA LEU A 68 1.86 11.19 -3.25
C LEU A 68 1.80 12.72 -3.27
N ARG A 69 2.59 13.43 -2.45
CA ARG A 69 2.70 14.90 -2.49
C ARG A 69 3.12 15.40 -3.86
N ILE A 70 4.11 14.75 -4.48
CA ILE A 70 4.55 15.11 -5.83
C ILE A 70 3.43 14.82 -6.84
N LEU A 71 2.81 13.64 -6.75
CA LEU A 71 1.73 13.23 -7.65
C LEU A 71 0.52 14.18 -7.59
N PHE A 72 0.14 14.63 -6.41
CA PHE A 72 -1.00 15.54 -6.22
C PHE A 72 -0.65 17.02 -6.30
N SER A 73 0.60 17.38 -6.57
CA SER A 73 1.08 18.77 -6.54
C SER A 73 0.33 19.72 -7.49
N MET A 74 -0.26 19.21 -8.58
CA MET A 74 -1.09 20.00 -9.51
C MET A 74 -2.54 20.21 -9.03
N ILE A 75 -2.97 19.51 -7.97
CA ILE A 75 -4.29 19.64 -7.34
C ILE A 75 -4.17 20.53 -6.09
N GLY A 76 -3.23 20.20 -5.20
CA GLY A 76 -3.03 20.91 -3.94
C GLY A 76 -1.98 20.23 -3.05
N ASP A 77 -1.63 20.88 -1.95
CA ASP A 77 -0.75 20.28 -0.93
C ASP A 77 -1.58 19.42 0.03
N ILE A 78 -1.21 18.14 0.15
CA ILE A 78 -1.80 17.20 1.11
C ILE A 78 -1.16 17.29 2.50
N GLY A 79 -0.21 18.21 2.69
CA GLY A 79 0.48 18.45 3.94
C GLY A 79 1.57 17.42 4.27
N ASP A 80 2.11 17.53 5.48
CA ASP A 80 3.13 16.63 5.98
C ASP A 80 2.56 15.23 6.31
N THR A 81 3.46 14.24 6.44
CA THR A 81 3.08 12.86 6.70
C THR A 81 2.16 12.77 7.92
N PRO A 82 0.97 12.14 7.82
CA PRO A 82 -0.10 12.20 8.81
C PRO A 82 0.14 11.27 10.02
N TRP A 83 1.31 11.34 10.67
CA TRP A 83 1.72 10.38 11.70
C TRP A 83 0.77 10.28 12.91
N ASP A 84 -0.01 11.31 13.17
CA ASP A 84 -1.05 11.35 14.18
C ASP A 84 -2.30 10.54 13.79
N GLU A 85 -2.59 10.43 12.49
CA GLU A 85 -3.71 9.68 11.90
C GLU A 85 -3.37 8.21 11.59
N LEU A 86 -2.09 7.83 11.67
CA LEU A 86 -1.61 6.48 11.36
C LEU A 86 -1.37 5.66 12.63
N GLU A 87 -1.59 4.35 12.53
CA GLU A 87 -1.07 3.36 13.49
C GLU A 87 -0.27 2.28 12.78
N ILE A 88 0.83 1.83 13.39
CA ILE A 88 1.65 0.74 12.86
C ILE A 88 1.21 -0.55 13.54
N VAL A 89 0.74 -1.51 12.75
CA VAL A 89 0.33 -2.83 13.21
C VAL A 89 1.04 -3.90 12.39
N TRP A 90 1.24 -5.09 12.96
CA TRP A 90 1.93 -6.16 12.24
C TRP A 90 1.19 -6.54 10.95
N LYS A 91 -0.10 -6.86 11.06
CA LYS A 91 -1.03 -7.07 9.95
C LYS A 91 -2.20 -6.11 10.09
N ALA A 92 -2.50 -5.39 9.03
CA ALA A 92 -3.54 -4.37 9.06
C ALA A 92 -4.93 -4.97 8.80
N PRO A 93 -5.97 -4.62 9.57
CA PRO A 93 -7.34 -4.87 9.16
C PRO A 93 -7.69 -3.99 7.95
N HIS A 94 -8.73 -4.40 7.20
CA HIS A 94 -9.25 -3.63 6.06
C HIS A 94 -10.12 -2.46 6.50
N VAL A 95 -10.76 -2.57 7.67
CA VAL A 95 -11.64 -1.53 8.23
C VAL A 95 -10.96 -0.92 9.45
N TYR A 96 -11.04 0.40 9.57
CA TYR A 96 -10.51 1.14 10.69
C TYR A 96 -11.51 2.19 11.18
N GLU A 97 -11.51 2.43 12.50
CA GLU A 97 -12.47 3.33 13.16
C GLU A 97 -11.86 4.69 13.48
N GLU A 98 -10.64 4.73 14.05
CA GLU A 98 -9.97 5.97 14.45
C GLU A 98 -8.71 6.29 13.65
N LYS A 99 -7.78 5.33 13.55
CA LYS A 99 -6.49 5.51 12.88
C LYS A 99 -6.31 4.55 11.75
N VAL A 100 -5.62 4.99 10.71
CA VAL A 100 -5.34 4.18 9.53
C VAL A 100 -4.21 3.18 9.84
N PRO A 101 -4.50 1.86 9.78
CA PRO A 101 -3.52 0.85 10.12
C PRO A 101 -2.57 0.59 8.94
N ILE A 102 -1.29 0.85 9.16
CA ILE A 102 -0.19 0.54 8.26
C ILE A 102 0.38 -0.83 8.63
N SER A 103 0.42 -1.73 7.65
CA SER A 103 0.97 -3.07 7.85
C SER A 103 2.48 -3.02 7.88
N ALA A 104 3.06 -3.37 9.03
CA ALA A 104 4.49 -3.53 9.15
C ALA A 104 4.99 -4.68 8.26
N SER A 105 4.23 -5.77 8.14
CA SER A 105 4.61 -6.87 7.23
C SER A 105 4.74 -6.43 5.77
N GLU A 106 3.86 -5.56 5.27
CA GLU A 106 3.98 -5.01 3.91
C GLU A 106 5.26 -4.18 3.73
N ALA A 107 5.53 -3.27 4.67
CA ALA A 107 6.73 -2.43 4.61
C ALA A 107 8.03 -3.25 4.69
N ILE A 108 8.04 -4.31 5.51
CA ILE A 108 9.17 -5.23 5.64
C ILE A 108 9.38 -6.00 4.33
N VAL A 109 8.32 -6.59 3.77
CA VAL A 109 8.39 -7.32 2.49
C VAL A 109 8.89 -6.37 1.39
N HIS A 110 8.36 -5.16 1.31
CA HIS A 110 8.81 -4.15 0.37
C HIS A 110 10.31 -3.83 0.50
N ARG A 111 10.77 -3.61 1.73
CA ARG A 111 12.17 -3.29 2.02
C ARG A 111 13.09 -4.45 1.67
N HIS A 112 12.70 -5.67 2.02
CA HIS A 112 13.46 -6.88 1.67
C HIS A 112 13.57 -7.03 0.16
N ILE A 113 12.46 -6.95 -0.57
CA ILE A 113 12.45 -7.02 -2.03
C ILE A 113 13.34 -5.89 -2.61
N ARG A 114 13.20 -4.64 -2.14
CA ARG A 114 14.04 -3.51 -2.58
C ARG A 114 15.53 -3.75 -2.34
N ALA A 115 15.91 -4.27 -1.18
CA ALA A 115 17.29 -4.60 -0.84
C ALA A 115 17.83 -5.74 -1.73
N ALA A 116 17.01 -6.74 -2.01
CA ALA A 116 17.32 -7.84 -2.92
C ALA A 116 17.54 -7.36 -4.36
N PHE A 117 16.87 -6.30 -4.81
CA PHE A 117 17.12 -5.66 -6.12
C PHE A 117 18.33 -4.71 -6.13
N GLY A 118 18.64 -4.08 -4.99
CA GLY A 118 19.83 -3.23 -4.85
C GLY A 118 21.14 -4.03 -4.87
N LYS A 119 21.07 -5.33 -4.54
CA LYS A 119 22.13 -6.31 -4.77
C LYS A 119 21.81 -6.97 -6.13
N GLU A 120 22.70 -6.92 -7.11
CA GLU A 120 22.48 -7.44 -8.49
C GLU A 120 22.13 -8.95 -8.61
N GLN A 121 21.84 -9.64 -7.51
CA GLN A 121 21.71 -11.10 -7.42
C GLN A 121 20.31 -11.64 -7.77
N TYR A 122 19.28 -10.81 -7.83
CA TYR A 122 17.91 -11.25 -8.17
C TYR A 122 17.36 -10.49 -9.39
N LEU A 123 17.90 -10.81 -10.56
CA LEU A 123 17.46 -10.30 -11.86
C LEU A 123 16.15 -10.92 -12.39
N THR A 124 15.51 -11.82 -11.62
CA THR A 124 14.34 -12.59 -12.08
C THR A 124 12.99 -12.16 -11.50
N SER A 125 12.97 -11.36 -10.43
CA SER A 125 11.73 -10.83 -9.86
C SER A 125 11.34 -9.53 -10.55
N ASP A 126 10.04 -9.31 -10.78
CA ASP A 126 9.54 -8.13 -11.49
C ASP A 126 9.47 -6.94 -10.53
N LYS A 127 9.74 -5.72 -11.00
CA LYS A 127 9.51 -4.48 -10.24
C LYS A 127 8.02 -4.33 -9.87
N GLU A 128 7.14 -5.01 -10.58
CA GLU A 128 5.73 -5.18 -10.24
C GLU A 128 5.54 -5.79 -8.83
N ASP A 129 6.35 -6.77 -8.45
CA ASP A 129 6.24 -7.46 -7.15
C ASP A 129 6.57 -6.53 -5.98
N MET A 130 7.54 -5.61 -6.16
CA MET A 130 7.83 -4.57 -5.17
C MET A 130 6.65 -3.65 -4.89
N ARG A 131 5.83 -3.34 -5.90
CA ARG A 131 4.73 -2.39 -5.72
C ARG A 131 3.47 -3.07 -5.21
N LYS A 132 3.24 -4.33 -5.62
CA LYS A 132 2.21 -5.19 -5.04
C LYS A 132 2.41 -5.35 -3.54
N SER A 133 3.66 -5.42 -3.07
CA SER A 133 3.95 -5.60 -1.64
C SER A 133 3.57 -4.42 -0.74
N ILE A 134 3.22 -3.26 -1.31
CA ILE A 134 2.78 -2.05 -0.58
C ILE A 134 1.44 -1.52 -1.06
N HIS A 135 0.66 -2.35 -1.78
CA HIS A 135 -0.59 -1.95 -2.39
C HIS A 135 -1.55 -1.35 -1.35
N ASP A 136 -1.85 -2.08 -0.27
CA ASP A 136 -2.83 -1.64 0.73
C ASP A 136 -2.35 -0.37 1.44
N THR A 137 -1.05 -0.31 1.76
CA THR A 137 -0.43 0.87 2.35
C THR A 137 -0.60 2.10 1.44
N ILE A 138 -0.33 2.01 0.13
CA ILE A 138 -0.53 3.15 -0.78
C ILE A 138 -2.01 3.51 -0.90
N THR A 139 -2.90 2.53 -1.03
CA THR A 139 -4.35 2.74 -1.12
C THR A 139 -4.86 3.58 0.06
N LYS A 140 -4.47 3.19 1.28
CA LYS A 140 -4.83 3.89 2.52
C LYS A 140 -4.26 5.30 2.59
N LEU A 141 -2.99 5.47 2.22
CA LEU A 141 -2.37 6.81 2.16
C LEU A 141 -3.02 7.68 1.07
N GLY A 142 -3.43 7.09 -0.05
CA GLY A 142 -4.16 7.76 -1.12
C GLY A 142 -5.55 8.22 -0.68
N GLU A 143 -6.27 7.42 0.09
CA GLU A 143 -7.56 7.80 0.69
C GLU A 143 -7.40 9.02 1.61
N LEU A 144 -6.44 8.97 2.54
CA LEU A 144 -6.13 10.10 3.43
C LEU A 144 -5.76 11.37 2.65
N ALA A 145 -4.91 11.22 1.64
CA ALA A 145 -4.52 12.32 0.78
C ALA A 145 -5.74 12.94 0.06
N SER A 146 -6.67 12.11 -0.41
CA SER A 146 -7.90 12.53 -1.10
C SER A 146 -8.83 13.32 -0.18
N LEU A 147 -8.99 12.86 1.06
CA LEU A 147 -9.74 13.58 2.09
C LEU A 147 -9.11 14.96 2.36
N ARG A 148 -7.78 15.03 2.48
CA ARG A 148 -7.06 16.30 2.67
C ARG A 148 -7.12 17.24 1.47
N LEU A 149 -7.29 16.72 0.24
CA LEU A 149 -7.57 17.52 -0.95
C LEU A 149 -9.01 18.07 -0.99
N GLY A 150 -9.86 17.73 -0.01
CA GLY A 150 -11.17 18.34 0.17
C GLY A 150 -12.31 17.61 -0.54
N PHE A 151 -12.19 16.31 -0.81
CA PHE A 151 -13.37 15.49 -1.12
C PHE A 151 -14.32 15.47 0.08
N GLY A 152 -15.52 16.03 -0.07
CA GLY A 152 -16.52 16.08 0.99
C GLY A 152 -17.29 14.77 1.19
N ASP A 153 -17.27 13.88 0.20
CA ASP A 153 -17.86 12.55 0.28
C ASP A 153 -16.75 11.50 0.49
N GLU A 154 -16.82 10.81 1.62
CA GLU A 154 -15.86 9.79 2.02
C GLU A 154 -15.78 8.61 1.04
N LEU A 155 -16.88 8.25 0.38
CA LEU A 155 -16.90 7.17 -0.61
C LEU A 155 -16.10 7.56 -1.85
N PHE A 156 -16.21 8.81 -2.29
CA PHE A 156 -15.39 9.31 -3.40
C PHE A 156 -13.90 9.39 -3.04
N ALA A 157 -13.58 9.83 -1.83
CA ALA A 157 -12.20 9.87 -1.36
C ALA A 157 -11.57 8.47 -1.28
N ARG A 158 -12.32 7.48 -0.78
CA ARG A 158 -11.95 6.06 -0.78
C ARG A 158 -11.72 5.53 -2.18
N ALA A 159 -12.69 5.74 -3.07
CA ALA A 159 -12.63 5.32 -4.46
C ALA A 159 -11.37 5.85 -5.16
N PHE A 160 -11.10 7.15 -4.95
CA PHE A 160 -9.96 7.83 -5.54
C PHE A 160 -8.65 7.26 -4.98
N GLY A 161 -8.55 7.09 -3.66
CA GLY A 161 -7.39 6.48 -3.01
C GLY A 161 -7.09 5.07 -3.54
N GLN A 162 -8.12 4.24 -3.72
CA GLN A 162 -8.00 2.92 -4.32
C GLN A 162 -7.59 2.98 -5.80
N ALA A 163 -8.14 3.91 -6.58
CA ALA A 163 -7.76 4.11 -7.98
C ALA A 163 -6.30 4.53 -8.14
N VAL A 164 -5.82 5.42 -7.26
CA VAL A 164 -4.40 5.76 -7.15
C VAL A 164 -3.59 4.54 -6.73
N GLY A 165 -4.01 3.81 -5.70
CA GLY A 165 -3.35 2.59 -5.22
C GLY A 165 -3.16 1.54 -6.31
N ASN A 166 -4.20 1.21 -7.07
CA ASN A 166 -4.14 0.27 -8.19
C ASN A 166 -3.23 0.76 -9.31
N SER A 167 -3.37 2.04 -9.70
CA SER A 167 -2.49 2.65 -10.71
C SER A 167 -1.03 2.63 -10.26
N PHE A 168 -0.79 2.88 -8.97
CA PHE A 168 0.56 2.96 -8.42
C PHE A 168 1.23 1.59 -8.28
N SER A 169 0.47 0.64 -7.76
CA SER A 169 0.90 -0.74 -7.51
C SER A 169 0.91 -1.65 -8.74
N CYS A 170 0.41 -1.16 -9.88
CA CYS A 170 0.19 -1.95 -11.10
C CYS A 170 -0.72 -3.17 -10.87
N ASN A 171 -1.59 -3.11 -9.86
CA ASN A 171 -2.55 -4.16 -9.57
C ASN A 171 -3.83 -3.92 -10.40
N THR A 172 -4.27 -4.93 -11.15
CA THR A 172 -5.33 -4.78 -12.18
C THR A 172 -6.72 -5.18 -11.70
N THR A 173 -6.92 -5.44 -10.41
CA THR A 173 -8.21 -5.90 -9.88
C THR A 173 -8.88 -4.82 -9.03
N SER A 174 -10.01 -4.27 -9.48
CA SER A 174 -10.91 -3.52 -8.62
C SER A 174 -11.68 -4.50 -7.74
N LEU A 175 -11.72 -4.23 -6.43
CA LEU A 175 -12.61 -4.91 -5.51
C LEU A 175 -13.85 -4.01 -5.35
N TYR A 176 -15.00 -4.46 -5.85
CA TYR A 176 -16.36 -3.94 -5.62
C TYR A 176 -16.94 -2.86 -6.57
N GLY A 177 -18.05 -3.25 -7.23
CA GLY A 177 -18.83 -2.52 -8.24
C GLY A 177 -19.66 -1.31 -7.78
N MET A 178 -19.11 -0.47 -6.90
CA MET A 178 -19.57 0.91 -6.71
C MET A 178 -18.48 1.93 -7.08
N TYR A 179 -17.25 1.47 -7.27
CA TYR A 179 -16.07 2.28 -7.59
C TYR A 179 -15.70 2.31 -9.08
N ASP A 180 -16.42 1.55 -9.91
CA ASP A 180 -16.10 1.38 -11.33
C ASP A 180 -16.03 2.71 -12.08
N ILE A 181 -16.82 3.72 -11.71
CA ILE A 181 -16.78 5.04 -12.36
C ILE A 181 -15.47 5.76 -12.06
N VAL A 182 -15.07 5.82 -10.79
CA VAL A 182 -13.82 6.51 -10.37
C VAL A 182 -12.62 5.79 -10.97
N PHE A 183 -12.61 4.45 -10.90
CA PHE A 183 -11.61 3.63 -11.54
C PHE A 183 -11.57 3.83 -13.06
N GLU A 184 -12.74 3.91 -13.71
CA GLU A 184 -12.82 4.11 -15.15
C GLU A 184 -12.29 5.48 -15.55
N ILE A 185 -12.65 6.53 -14.82
CA ILE A 185 -12.12 7.88 -15.05
C ILE A 185 -10.60 7.87 -14.91
N PHE A 186 -10.07 7.22 -13.87
CA PHE A 186 -8.63 7.04 -13.72
C PHE A 186 -8.03 6.29 -14.90
N ASN A 187 -8.59 5.16 -15.30
CA ASN A 187 -8.11 4.37 -16.44
C ASN A 187 -8.11 5.19 -17.74
N GLU A 188 -9.16 5.97 -18.00
CA GLU A 188 -9.27 6.84 -19.18
C GLU A 188 -8.23 7.95 -19.21
N GLU A 189 -7.84 8.50 -18.06
CA GLU A 189 -6.78 9.51 -18.00
C GLU A 189 -5.38 8.88 -18.02
N PHE A 190 -5.20 7.73 -17.38
CA PHE A 190 -3.91 7.06 -17.28
C PHE A 190 -3.52 6.23 -18.50
N VAL A 191 -4.47 5.80 -19.34
CA VAL A 191 -4.15 5.14 -20.64
C VAL A 191 -3.33 6.04 -21.56
N LYS A 192 -3.37 7.36 -21.33
CA LYS A 192 -2.62 8.38 -22.09
C LYS A 192 -1.23 8.67 -21.53
N VAL A 193 -0.91 8.11 -20.36
CA VAL A 193 0.39 8.30 -19.68
C VAL A 193 1.36 7.23 -20.21
N ASP A 194 2.13 7.59 -21.23
CA ASP A 194 3.20 6.77 -21.79
C ASP A 194 4.52 7.00 -21.02
N ASP A 195 4.45 6.89 -19.69
CA ASP A 195 5.66 6.75 -18.90
C ASP A 195 5.93 5.27 -18.75
N ASP A 196 7.12 4.84 -19.16
CA ASP A 196 7.64 3.48 -18.99
C ASP A 196 7.05 2.86 -17.72
N ARG A 197 6.28 1.79 -17.90
CA ARG A 197 5.46 1.10 -16.87
C ARG A 197 6.22 0.78 -15.57
N PHE A 198 7.53 0.95 -15.59
CA PHE A 198 8.49 0.65 -14.54
C PHE A 198 8.86 1.86 -13.63
N TRP A 199 8.59 3.13 -14.00
CA TRP A 199 8.43 4.40 -13.19
C TRP A 199 8.26 5.60 -14.18
N LYS A 200 7.46 6.68 -14.01
CA LYS A 200 7.16 7.57 -12.86
C LYS A 200 5.66 7.91 -12.76
N LEU A 201 4.96 7.34 -11.77
CA LEU A 201 3.63 7.84 -11.37
C LEU A 201 3.69 9.22 -10.71
N THR A 202 4.87 9.81 -10.60
CA THR A 202 5.10 11.20 -10.18
C THR A 202 5.60 12.07 -11.33
N SER A 203 5.54 11.59 -12.58
CA SER A 203 5.87 12.40 -13.75
C SER A 203 4.88 13.54 -13.91
N GLU A 204 5.25 14.53 -14.73
CA GLU A 204 4.32 15.61 -15.06
C GLU A 204 3.07 15.08 -15.79
N ALA A 205 3.20 14.02 -16.61
CA ALA A 205 2.07 13.40 -17.29
C ALA A 205 1.12 12.69 -16.30
N ALA A 206 1.67 11.95 -15.33
CA ALA A 206 0.89 11.34 -14.27
C ALA A 206 0.21 12.39 -13.38
N GLN A 207 0.91 13.47 -13.01
CA GLN A 207 0.33 14.58 -12.25
C GLN A 207 -0.85 15.22 -13.00
N LYS A 208 -0.72 15.44 -14.32
CA LYS A 208 -1.81 15.95 -15.17
C LYS A 208 -2.99 14.97 -15.24
N ALA A 209 -2.72 13.68 -15.40
CA ALA A 209 -3.76 12.65 -15.45
C ALA A 209 -4.53 12.57 -14.13
N VAL A 210 -3.82 12.57 -12.99
CA VAL A 210 -4.43 12.61 -11.65
C VAL A 210 -5.23 13.88 -11.44
N LYS A 211 -4.72 15.04 -11.87
CA LYS A 211 -5.47 16.30 -11.80
C LYS A 211 -6.76 16.23 -12.62
N ALA A 212 -6.69 15.74 -13.85
CA ALA A 212 -7.85 15.62 -14.72
C ALA A 212 -8.90 14.65 -14.12
N ALA A 213 -8.46 13.51 -13.59
CA ALA A 213 -9.32 12.57 -12.89
C ALA A 213 -9.95 13.21 -11.65
N TYR A 214 -9.16 13.90 -10.82
CA TYR A 214 -9.63 14.61 -9.63
C TYR A 214 -10.69 15.65 -9.98
N ASP A 215 -10.43 16.52 -10.95
CA ASP A 215 -11.37 17.58 -11.35
C ASP A 215 -12.71 16.98 -11.80
N ARG A 216 -12.67 15.90 -12.60
CA ARG A 216 -13.88 15.21 -13.08
C ARG A 216 -14.62 14.52 -11.93
N ILE A 217 -13.92 13.80 -11.07
CA ILE A 217 -14.53 13.07 -9.94
C ILE A 217 -15.13 14.06 -8.94
N ARG A 218 -14.43 15.15 -8.65
CA ARG A 218 -14.94 16.22 -7.77
C ARG A 218 -16.20 16.84 -8.35
N TYR A 219 -16.21 17.15 -9.65
CA TYR A 219 -17.40 17.65 -10.32
C TYR A 219 -18.58 16.68 -10.17
N LEU A 220 -18.37 15.39 -10.42
CA LEU A 220 -19.42 14.36 -10.27
C LEU A 220 -19.91 14.23 -8.82
N SER A 221 -19.03 14.37 -7.83
CA SER A 221 -19.41 14.33 -6.41
C SER A 221 -20.35 15.48 -6.02
N GLU A 222 -20.28 16.61 -6.74
CA GLU A 222 -21.09 17.79 -6.50
C GLU A 222 -22.35 17.84 -7.40
N HIS A 223 -22.42 17.02 -8.47
CA HIS A 223 -23.47 17.06 -9.49
C HIS A 223 -24.10 15.68 -9.72
N ARG A 224 -25.17 15.39 -8.97
CA ARG A 224 -25.82 14.07 -8.96
C ARG A 224 -26.31 13.59 -10.33
N GLU A 225 -26.90 14.47 -11.15
CA GLU A 225 -27.40 14.09 -12.48
C GLU A 225 -26.27 13.64 -13.41
N GLU A 226 -25.14 14.35 -13.37
CA GLU A 226 -23.95 14.02 -14.14
C GLU A 226 -23.32 12.70 -13.65
N TYR A 227 -23.34 12.45 -12.34
CA TYR A 227 -22.93 11.16 -11.78
C TYR A 227 -23.77 10.00 -12.34
N GLU A 228 -25.10 10.12 -12.38
CA GLU A 228 -25.96 9.05 -12.92
C GLU A 228 -25.75 8.84 -14.43
N ASN A 229 -25.52 9.91 -15.20
CA ASN A 229 -25.19 9.81 -16.62
C ASN A 229 -23.86 9.09 -16.84
N GLU A 230 -22.84 9.43 -16.04
CA GLU A 230 -21.53 8.82 -16.07
C GLU A 230 -21.61 7.34 -15.66
N LYS A 231 -22.37 7.02 -14.61
CA LYS A 231 -22.66 5.65 -14.18
C LYS A 231 -23.25 4.83 -15.30
N ALA A 232 -24.31 5.31 -15.94
CA ALA A 232 -24.96 4.61 -17.05
C ALA A 232 -24.00 4.40 -18.24
N ARG A 233 -23.11 5.36 -18.52
CA ARG A 233 -22.08 5.24 -19.56
C ARG A 233 -21.10 4.10 -19.24
N VAL A 234 -20.60 4.04 -18.01
CA VAL A 234 -19.64 3.02 -17.56
C VAL A 234 -20.30 1.64 -17.53
N GLU A 235 -21.51 1.52 -17.00
CA GLU A 235 -22.30 0.28 -17.00
C GLU A 235 -22.54 -0.25 -18.42
N LYS A 236 -22.84 0.64 -19.37
CA LYS A 236 -23.01 0.29 -20.79
C LYS A 236 -21.69 -0.15 -21.43
N LYS A 237 -20.56 0.46 -21.06
CA LYS A 237 -19.23 0.13 -21.59
C LYS A 237 -18.80 -1.29 -21.19
N TRP A 238 -19.00 -1.65 -19.92
CA TRP A 238 -18.53 -2.92 -19.38
C TRP A 238 -19.54 -4.07 -19.46
N GLY A 239 -20.81 -3.77 -19.76
CA GLY A 239 -21.84 -4.78 -19.99
C GLY A 239 -22.16 -5.56 -18.73
N VAL A 240 -22.88 -4.94 -17.79
CA VAL A 240 -23.48 -5.54 -16.56
C VAL A 240 -22.75 -6.78 -16.04
N TRP A 241 -21.57 -6.57 -15.45
CA TRP A 241 -21.00 -7.46 -14.43
C TRP A 241 -21.19 -6.83 -13.04
N ILE A 242 -22.41 -6.37 -12.75
CA ILE A 242 -22.81 -6.00 -11.39
C ILE A 242 -23.63 -7.17 -10.85
N ASN A 243 -22.94 -8.25 -10.48
CA ASN A 243 -23.52 -9.24 -9.58
C ASN A 243 -22.70 -9.16 -8.29
N PRO A 244 -23.21 -8.50 -7.24
CA PRO A 244 -22.50 -8.44 -5.97
C PRO A 244 -22.52 -9.86 -5.36
N ALA A 245 -21.33 -10.44 -5.23
CA ALA A 245 -21.10 -11.58 -4.34
C ALA A 245 -20.54 -11.07 -3.01
#